data_AF-A0A2G6VWY6-F1
#
_entry.id   AF-A0A2G6VWY6-F1
#
_cell.length_a   1.000
_cell.length_b   1.000
_cell.length_c   1.000
_cell.angle_alpha   90.00
_cell.angle_beta   90.00
_cell.angle_gamma   90.00
#
_symmetry.space_group_name_H-M   'P 1'
#
loop_
_entity.id
_entity.type
_entity.pdbx_description
1 polymer ?
#
loop_
_entity_poly.entity_id
_entity_poly.type
_entity_poly.pdbx_seq_one_letter_code
_entity_poly.pdbx_strand_id
1 'polypeptide(L)'
;MNRIENLTLIDGNFSEVEAKEILISIFSSKINFHKIKNWSSQERYGEDDEIAQKRIPELKNEIEKLQKILSEAKAKNKRLLVSSQINISLIDN
;
A
#
# COMPACT_ATOMS: atom_id res chain seq x y z
N MET A 1 18.56 19.39 13.12
CA MET A 1 18.00 19.85 11.83
C MET A 1 17.40 18.62 11.17
N ASN A 2 16.08 18.46 11.21
CA ASN A 2 15.44 17.22 10.77
C ASN A 2 15.58 17.15 9.25
N ARG A 3 16.41 16.22 8.77
CA ARG A 3 16.58 15.99 7.34
C ARG A 3 15.34 15.27 6.84
N ILE A 4 14.62 15.91 5.92
CA ILE A 4 13.47 15.33 5.23
C ILE A 4 13.92 14.98 3.82
N GLU A 5 13.77 13.72 3.44
CA GLU A 5 14.11 13.22 2.10
C GLU A 5 12.84 12.68 1.43
N ASN A 6 12.69 13.00 0.14
CA ASN A 6 11.53 12.63 -0.65
C ASN A 6 11.94 11.66 -1.76
N LEU A 7 11.25 10.53 -1.85
CA LEU A 7 11.46 9.52 -2.88
C LEU A 7 10.19 9.34 -3.70
N THR A 8 10.26 9.57 -5.02
CA THR A 8 9.15 9.30 -5.92
C THR A 8 9.08 7.79 -6.21
N LEU A 9 7.97 7.16 -5.84
CA LEU A 9 7.73 5.73 -6.04
C LEU A 9 6.99 5.45 -7.35
N ILE A 10 6.01 6.30 -7.68
CA ILE A 10 5.21 6.21 -8.90
C ILE A 10 5.06 7.63 -9.44
N ASP A 11 5.29 7.81 -10.74
CA ASP A 11 4.97 9.03 -11.45
C ASP A 11 4.71 8.70 -12.92
N GLY A 12 3.46 8.76 -13.35
CA GLY A 12 3.12 8.43 -14.74
C GLY A 12 1.63 8.35 -15.05
N ASN A 13 1.35 8.16 -16.35
CA ASN A 13 0.01 7.97 -16.89
C ASN A 13 -0.21 6.52 -17.31
N PHE A 14 -1.07 5.82 -16.60
CA PHE A 14 -1.29 4.40 -16.75
C PHE A 14 -2.68 4.11 -17.34
N SER A 15 -2.81 3.01 -18.06
CA SER A 15 -4.12 2.39 -18.29
C SER A 15 -4.68 1.84 -16.97
N GLU A 16 -5.98 1.51 -16.94
CA GLU A 16 -6.59 0.86 -15.80
C GLU A 16 -5.93 -0.48 -15.48
N VAL A 17 -5.45 -1.20 -16.49
CA VAL A 17 -4.78 -2.50 -16.31
C VAL A 17 -3.41 -2.32 -15.67
N GLU A 18 -2.59 -1.42 -16.21
CA GLU A 18 -1.25 -1.13 -15.68
C GLU A 18 -1.33 -0.53 -14.26
N ALA A 19 -2.24 0.42 -14.03
CA ALA A 19 -2.45 1.02 -12.72
C ALA A 19 -2.88 -0.05 -11.70
N LYS A 20 -3.76 -0.97 -12.10
CA LYS A 20 -4.19 -2.09 -11.26
C LYS A 20 -3.02 -2.96 -10.86
N GLU A 21 -2.20 -3.38 -11.82
CA GLU A 21 -1.07 -4.27 -11.56
C GLU A 21 -0.07 -3.65 -10.59
N ILE A 22 0.36 -2.42 -10.88
CA ILE A 22 1.33 -1.70 -10.04
C ILE A 22 0.76 -1.46 -8.64
N LEU A 23 -0.43 -0.88 -8.52
CA LEU A 23 -0.97 -0.48 -7.23
C LEU A 23 -1.35 -1.69 -6.37
N ILE A 24 -1.98 -2.73 -6.94
CA ILE A 24 -2.30 -3.95 -6.20
C ILE A 24 -1.02 -4.65 -5.74
N SER A 25 0.06 -4.66 -6.53
CA SER A 25 1.33 -5.27 -6.12
C SER A 25 1.90 -4.59 -4.87
N ILE A 26 1.84 -3.26 -4.79
CA ILE A 26 2.34 -2.47 -3.65
C ILE A 26 1.51 -2.76 -2.39
N PHE A 27 0.17 -2.72 -2.49
CA PHE A 27 -0.69 -3.05 -1.36
C PHE A 27 -0.50 -4.50 -0.90
N SER A 28 -0.37 -5.44 -1.84
CA SER A 28 -0.16 -6.86 -1.54
C SER A 28 1.16 -7.11 -0.83
N SER A 29 2.24 -6.43 -1.26
CA SER A 29 3.55 -6.49 -0.59
C SER A 29 3.45 -6.02 0.86
N LYS A 30 2.77 -4.90 1.11
CA LYS A 30 2.56 -4.37 2.47
C LYS A 30 1.71 -5.30 3.34
N ILE A 31 0.66 -5.90 2.78
CA ILE A 31 -0.15 -6.92 3.48
C ILE A 31 0.73 -8.12 3.84
N ASN A 32 1.56 -8.59 2.90
CA ASN A 32 2.43 -9.74 3.12
C ASN A 32 3.45 -9.48 4.25
N PHE A 33 4.03 -8.28 4.30
CA PHE A 33 4.89 -7.86 5.40
C PHE A 33 4.20 -8.00 6.76
N HIS A 34 2.96 -7.51 6.89
CA HIS A 34 2.20 -7.65 8.13
C HIS A 34 1.82 -9.11 8.44
N LYS A 35 1.49 -9.93 7.44
CA LYS A 35 1.22 -11.36 7.64
C LYS A 35 2.43 -12.09 8.19
N ILE A 36 3.62 -11.87 7.62
CA ILE A 36 4.87 -12.47 8.10
C ILE A 36 5.15 -12.02 9.53
N LYS A 37 4.94 -10.74 9.85
CA LYS A 37 5.12 -10.22 11.21
C LYS A 37 4.17 -10.89 12.21
N ASN A 38 2.88 -11.03 11.84
CA ASN A 38 1.89 -11.72 12.67
C ASN A 38 2.29 -13.17 12.92
N TRP A 39 2.63 -13.90 11.85
CA TRP A 39 3.06 -15.28 11.95
C TRP A 39 4.30 -15.42 12.86
N SER A 40 5.28 -14.55 12.71
CA SER A 40 6.45 -14.53 13.59
C SER A 40 6.13 -14.25 15.06
N SER A 41 5.05 -13.49 15.34
CA SER A 41 4.57 -13.27 16.71
C SER A 41 3.93 -14.55 17.27
N GLN A 42 3.05 -15.19 16.48
CA GLN A 42 2.41 -16.44 16.85
C GLN A 42 3.43 -17.54 17.16
N GLU A 43 4.48 -17.69 16.34
CA GLU A 43 5.53 -18.70 16.56
C GLU A 43 6.35 -18.44 17.83
N ARG A 44 6.63 -17.18 18.17
CA ARG A 44 7.48 -16.83 19.32
C ARG A 44 6.74 -16.72 20.64
N TYR A 45 5.50 -16.24 20.59
CA TYR A 45 4.76 -15.79 21.76
C TYR A 45 3.40 -16.49 21.89
N GLY A 46 2.93 -17.20 20.87
CA GLY A 46 1.60 -17.80 20.84
C GLY A 46 0.47 -16.77 20.66
N GLU A 47 0.82 -15.52 20.37
CA GLU A 47 -0.12 -14.40 20.31
C GLU A 47 -0.03 -13.67 18.97
N ASP A 48 -1.17 -13.11 18.55
CA ASP A 48 -1.26 -12.28 17.36
C ASP A 48 -0.61 -10.91 17.54
N ASP A 49 0.01 -10.39 16.47
CA ASP A 49 0.51 -9.02 16.45
C ASP A 49 -0.68 -8.07 16.24
N GLU A 50 -1.09 -7.36 17.28
CA GLU A 50 -2.25 -6.46 17.25
C GLU A 50 -2.17 -5.42 16.11
N ILE A 51 -0.96 -4.95 15.81
CA ILE A 51 -0.72 -4.01 14.71
C ILE A 51 -1.00 -4.71 13.38
N ALA A 52 -0.48 -5.90 13.14
CA ALA A 52 -0.72 -6.66 11.92
C ALA A 52 -2.21 -7.00 11.76
N GLN A 53 -2.88 -7.42 12.84
CA GLN A 53 -4.31 -7.71 12.82
C GLN A 53 -5.15 -6.49 12.41
N LYS A 54 -4.78 -5.29 12.85
CA LYS A 54 -5.47 -4.06 12.46
C LYS A 54 -5.10 -3.60 11.05
N ARG A 55 -3.83 -3.67 10.68
CA ARG A 55 -3.33 -3.14 9.39
C ARG A 55 -3.74 -3.96 8.18
N ILE A 56 -3.84 -5.29 8.30
CA ILE A 56 -4.25 -6.17 7.19
C ILE A 56 -5.66 -5.83 6.66
N PRO A 57 -6.73 -5.76 7.48
CA PRO A 57 -8.07 -5.41 7.01
C PRO A 57 -8.14 -3.97 6.49
N GLU A 58 -7.45 -3.01 7.11
CA GLU A 58 -7.37 -1.64 6.60
C GLU A 58 -6.82 -1.60 5.17
N LEU A 59 -5.73 -2.33 4.89
CA LEU A 59 -5.13 -2.39 3.55
C LEU A 59 -6.04 -3.11 2.55
N LYS A 60 -6.79 -4.12 2.97
CA LYS A 60 -7.80 -4.78 2.11
C LYS A 60 -8.93 -3.80 1.74
N ASN A 61 -9.41 -3.00 2.68
CA ASN A 61 -10.42 -1.98 2.41
C ASN A 61 -9.91 -0.92 1.41
N GLU A 62 -8.63 -0.54 1.49
CA GLU A 62 -8.02 0.35 0.49
C GLU A 62 -7.94 -0.29 -0.90
N ILE A 63 -7.66 -1.60 -1.00
CA ILE A 63 -7.73 -2.33 -2.27
C ILE A 63 -9.15 -2.29 -2.85
N GLU A 64 -10.20 -2.44 -2.04
CA GLU A 64 -11.58 -2.34 -2.52
C GLU A 64 -11.91 -0.94 -3.06
N LYS A 65 -11.46 0.12 -2.38
CA LYS A 65 -11.61 1.49 -2.89
C LYS A 65 -10.86 1.67 -4.21
N LEU A 66 -9.64 1.17 -4.30
CA LEU A 66 -8.84 1.19 -5.53
C LEU A 66 -9.57 0.49 -6.67
N GLN A 67 -10.15 -0.69 -6.43
CA GLN A 67 -10.92 -1.42 -7.45
C GLN A 67 -12.09 -0.59 -7.98
N LYS A 68 -12.80 0.15 -7.11
CA LYS A 68 -13.88 1.05 -7.54
C LYS A 68 -13.36 2.17 -8.45
N ILE A 69 -12.24 2.82 -8.09
CA ILE A 69 -11.61 3.86 -8.90
C ILE A 69 -11.22 3.33 -10.29
N LEU A 70 -10.62 2.13 -10.34
CA LEU A 70 -10.22 1.48 -11.58
C LEU A 70 -11.44 1.11 -12.45
N SER A 71 -12.51 0.59 -11.85
CA SER A 71 -13.76 0.30 -12.54
C SER A 71 -14.38 1.55 -13.14
N GLU A 72 -14.36 2.68 -12.44
CA GLU A 72 -14.84 3.95 -12.97
C GLU A 72 -13.98 4.47 -14.13
N ALA A 73 -12.66 4.40 -14.00
CA ALA A 73 -11.74 4.79 -15.06
C ALA A 73 -11.97 3.96 -16.33
N LYS A 74 -12.18 2.65 -16.17
CA LYS A 74 -12.53 1.73 -17.26
C LYS A 74 -13.86 2.09 -17.90
N ALA A 75 -14.91 2.31 -17.11
CA ALA A 75 -16.24 2.66 -17.60
C ALA A 75 -16.25 3.98 -18.38
N LYS A 76 -15.42 4.95 -17.95
CA LYS A 76 -15.29 6.26 -18.58
C LYS A 76 -14.23 6.28 -19.70
N ASN A 77 -13.57 5.16 -19.98
CA ASN A 77 -12.45 5.03 -20.94
C ASN A 77 -11.37 6.11 -20.73
N LYS A 78 -10.96 6.30 -19.47
CA LYS A 78 -9.97 7.31 -19.05
C LYS A 78 -8.69 6.64 -18.59
N ARG A 79 -7.56 7.29 -18.88
CA ARG A 79 -6.26 6.96 -18.27
C ARG A 79 -6.20 7.47 -16.84
N LEU A 80 -5.38 6.84 -16.00
CA LEU A 80 -5.12 7.26 -14.63
C LEU A 80 -3.77 7.95 -14.56
N LEU A 81 -3.77 9.19 -14.09
CA LEU A 81 -2.56 9.85 -13.62
C LEU A 81 -2.33 9.41 -12.17
N VAL A 82 -1.22 8.72 -11.92
CA VAL A 82 -0.89 8.19 -10.60
C VAL A 82 0.47 8.73 -10.19
N SER A 83 0.51 9.36 -9.02
CA SER A 83 1.75 9.81 -8.39
C SER A 83 1.80 9.37 -6.93
N SER A 84 2.99 8.97 -6.47
CA SER A 84 3.22 8.55 -5.09
C SER A 84 4.61 8.97 -4.66
N GLN A 85 4.70 9.60 -3.48
CA GLN A 85 5.95 10.03 -2.87
C GLN A 85 6.07 9.47 -1.45
N ILE A 86 7.25 8.99 -1.12
CA ILE A 86 7.63 8.56 0.23
C ILE A 86 8.37 9.72 0.87
N ASN A 87 7.83 10.23 1.97
CA ASN A 87 8.45 11.30 2.75
C ASN A 87 9.10 10.65 3.98
N ILE A 88 10.42 10.80 4.11
CA ILE A 88 11.20 10.22 5.21
C ILE A 88 11.67 11.36 6.10
N SER A 89 11.35 11.30 7.38
CA SER A 89 11.82 12.25 8.39
C SER A 89 12.55 11.49 9.48
N LEU A 90 13.77 11.93 9.81
CA LEU A 90 14.47 11.46 11.00
C LEU A 90 13.84 12.13 12.22
N ILE A 91 13.35 11.31 13.15
CA ILE A 91 12.83 11.75 14.45
C ILE A 91 13.82 11.32 15.53
N ASP A 92 14.07 12.21 16.50
CA ASP A 92 14.85 11.86 17.68
C ASP A 92 14.08 10.82 18.52
N ASN A 93 14.80 9.89 19.14
CA ASN A 93 14.24 8.78 19.93
C ASN A 93 13.58 9.25 21.23
#